data_AF-A0A496TUA2-F1
#
_entry.id   AF-A0A496TUA2-F1
#
_cell.length_a   1.000
_cell.length_b   1.000
_cell.length_c   1.000
_cell.angle_alpha   90.00
_cell.angle_beta   90.00
_cell.angle_gamma   90.00
#
_symmetry.space_group_name_H-M   'P 1'
#
loop_
_entity.id
_entity.type
_entity.pdbx_description
1 polymer ?
#
loop_
_entity_poly.entity_id
_entity_poly.type
_entity_poly.pdbx_seq_one_letter_code
_entity_poly.pdbx_strand_id
1 'polypeptide(L)'
;MGKLKGFVSFIWVLILLTFLLTNETIAQKGPKDVFVFPKLNEIKMPKVERVTLKNGMKLFLVEDHQYPTIDLKALIGVGSIYEPADKVGLASITGTVMRTGGTPTRPGDQLDEELENIAATVETGIGRNSGYADVSVLKEDIDKGLEILADILMNPAFPQDKIDLAKLQQRTSIARRNDEIMEIANREFNCLIYGKTHPYARYPEYVTIDAITRADLVAFHKKYFHPNNIILAAWGDFKVKNIKKKIERVFAKWPKAKIDFPPKPKVDYQYNYSINFIQKSDVNQSHILMGHIGGRKDDPDYPALIIMNQILSYDRMFKLIRTHRGLTYATWGYFGAEYDHPGVFSCGAQTKSQTTVYTIRLMLREVKRITEEEVTDEELVRAKDTYLNSFVFNFDSKSKIVSRMMTYAYYGYPLNFIDRIKKGIEKVTKADILRVAKKHLHPDKLQILVVGNKEDFDEPLSVLGPVNELDITIPEPKTETAPEASPESLRRGRELLMQTVEVSGGLKTFKAIQNVVVKTNNTLLLPRMKCSFLVLRPLFSQINSGRFFLCLLRNDTSYGRGFCLGSRSTRDSKFN
;
A
#
# COMPACT_ATOMS: atom_id res chain seq x y z
N MET A 1 77.53 -20.05 -45.96
CA MET A 1 77.06 -20.21 -44.54
C MET A 1 76.26 -19.01 -43.99
N GLY A 2 76.37 -17.78 -44.52
CA GLY A 2 75.65 -16.61 -43.98
C GLY A 2 74.12 -16.60 -44.21
N LYS A 3 73.63 -17.04 -45.37
CA LYS A 3 72.19 -17.02 -45.70
C LYS A 3 71.35 -18.01 -44.88
N LEU A 4 71.92 -19.15 -44.47
CA LEU A 4 71.22 -20.15 -43.67
C LEU A 4 71.05 -19.70 -42.21
N LYS A 5 72.03 -18.98 -41.65
CA LYS A 5 71.93 -18.40 -40.29
C LYS A 5 70.86 -17.29 -40.21
N GLY A 6 70.75 -16.46 -41.25
CA GLY A 6 69.71 -15.42 -41.33
C GLY A 6 68.29 -16.00 -41.40
N PHE A 7 68.09 -17.07 -42.18
CA PHE A 7 66.79 -17.72 -42.32
C PHE A 7 66.34 -18.43 -41.03
N VAL A 8 67.26 -19.12 -40.35
CA VAL A 8 66.98 -19.75 -39.05
C VAL A 8 66.69 -18.70 -37.99
N SER A 9 67.41 -17.58 -37.97
CA SER A 9 67.13 -16.49 -37.03
C SER A 9 65.78 -15.82 -37.30
N PHE A 10 65.37 -15.70 -38.57
CA PHE A 10 64.06 -15.15 -38.92
C PHE A 10 62.92 -16.08 -38.50
N ILE A 11 63.08 -17.40 -38.66
CA ILE A 11 62.11 -18.39 -38.18
C ILE A 11 62.00 -18.35 -36.65
N TRP A 12 63.11 -18.24 -35.93
CA TRP A 12 63.07 -18.12 -34.47
C TRP A 12 62.40 -16.84 -34.00
N VAL A 13 62.63 -15.70 -34.67
CA VAL A 13 61.94 -14.44 -34.37
C VAL A 13 60.46 -14.52 -34.70
N LEU A 14 60.08 -15.18 -35.80
CA LEU A 14 58.68 -15.38 -36.17
C LEU A 14 57.96 -16.28 -35.16
N ILE A 15 58.61 -17.37 -34.72
CA ILE A 15 58.10 -18.27 -33.68
C ILE A 15 57.96 -17.53 -32.35
N LEU A 16 58.95 -16.70 -31.98
CA LEU A 16 58.89 -15.88 -30.77
C LEU A 16 57.77 -14.83 -30.84
N LEU A 17 57.57 -14.20 -32.00
CA LEU A 17 56.47 -13.24 -32.21
C LEU A 17 55.10 -13.92 -32.15
N THR A 18 54.97 -15.12 -32.72
CA THR A 18 53.72 -15.90 -32.58
C THR A 18 53.50 -16.32 -31.13
N PHE A 19 54.54 -16.69 -30.38
CA PHE A 19 54.42 -17.03 -28.96
C PHE A 19 54.08 -15.80 -28.09
N LEU A 20 54.56 -14.61 -28.45
CA LEU A 20 54.23 -13.35 -27.77
C LEU A 20 52.82 -12.85 -28.10
N LEU A 21 52.30 -13.16 -29.29
CA LEU A 21 50.93 -12.83 -29.71
C LEU A 21 49.89 -13.87 -29.28
N THR A 22 50.30 -15.05 -28.81
CA THR A 22 49.42 -16.09 -28.23
C THR A 22 49.35 -16.04 -26.71
N ASN A 23 49.89 -15.00 -26.05
CA ASN A 23 49.51 -14.73 -24.68
C ASN A 23 48.04 -14.34 -24.67
N GLU A 24 47.25 -15.36 -24.32
CA GLU A 24 45.83 -15.40 -24.19
C GLU A 24 45.23 -14.03 -23.85
N THR A 25 44.28 -13.60 -24.67
CA THR A 25 43.03 -13.10 -24.11
C THR A 25 42.45 -14.20 -23.23
N ILE A 26 43.02 -14.42 -22.04
CA ILE A 26 42.22 -14.83 -20.89
C ILE A 26 41.34 -13.61 -20.73
N ALA A 27 40.17 -13.64 -21.39
CA ALA A 27 39.04 -12.86 -20.96
C ALA A 27 39.01 -13.08 -19.46
N GLN A 28 39.35 -12.03 -18.70
CA GLN A 28 39.38 -12.05 -17.26
C GLN A 28 37.98 -12.51 -16.87
N LYS A 29 37.81 -13.81 -16.56
CA LYS A 29 36.54 -14.37 -16.12
C LYS A 29 36.11 -13.43 -15.01
N GLY A 30 35.03 -12.71 -15.24
CA GLY A 30 34.63 -11.70 -14.28
C GLY A 30 34.42 -12.40 -12.94
N PRO A 31 34.50 -11.69 -11.80
CA PRO A 31 34.16 -12.28 -10.50
C PRO A 31 32.73 -12.88 -10.44
N LYS A 32 31.93 -12.73 -11.51
CA LYS A 32 30.59 -13.30 -11.69
C LYS A 32 30.58 -14.71 -12.31
N ASP A 33 31.66 -15.15 -12.97
CA ASP A 33 31.68 -16.39 -13.77
C ASP A 33 32.09 -17.64 -12.97
N VAL A 34 32.20 -17.54 -11.63
CA VAL A 34 32.71 -18.61 -10.76
C VAL A 34 31.69 -19.06 -9.71
N PHE A 35 30.45 -18.57 -9.75
CA PHE A 35 29.43 -19.05 -8.84
C PHE A 35 28.69 -20.25 -9.43
N VAL A 36 29.20 -21.46 -9.16
CA VAL A 36 28.41 -22.69 -9.29
C VAL A 36 27.46 -22.73 -8.10
N PHE A 37 26.22 -22.29 -8.31
CA PHE A 37 25.20 -22.40 -7.27
C PHE A 37 24.73 -23.85 -7.17
N PRO A 38 24.67 -24.43 -5.97
CA PRO A 38 24.07 -25.75 -5.80
C PRO A 38 22.60 -25.68 -6.21
N LYS A 39 22.05 -26.81 -6.66
CA LYS A 39 20.61 -26.94 -6.91
C LYS A 39 19.86 -26.49 -5.66
N LEU A 40 18.88 -25.60 -5.83
CA LEU A 40 18.04 -25.12 -4.72
C LEU A 40 17.47 -26.32 -3.96
N ASN A 41 17.53 -26.23 -2.63
CA ASN A 41 16.93 -27.24 -1.74
C ASN A 41 15.46 -27.47 -2.11
N GLU A 42 15.00 -28.70 -1.99
CA GLU A 42 13.60 -29.01 -2.20
C GLU A 42 12.72 -28.24 -1.21
N ILE A 43 11.63 -27.67 -1.73
CA ILE A 43 10.66 -26.92 -0.94
C ILE A 43 9.93 -27.90 -0.02
N LYS A 44 10.20 -27.82 1.28
CA LYS A 44 9.50 -28.60 2.30
C LYS A 44 8.28 -27.85 2.79
N MET A 45 7.09 -28.28 2.34
CA MET A 45 5.83 -27.74 2.84
C MET A 45 5.63 -28.13 4.31
N PRO A 46 5.29 -27.18 5.21
CA PRO A 46 4.94 -27.54 6.57
C PRO A 46 3.65 -28.35 6.58
N LYS A 47 3.53 -29.25 7.56
CA LYS A 47 2.26 -29.93 7.81
C LYS A 47 1.25 -28.90 8.32
N VAL A 48 0.19 -28.68 7.55
CA VAL A 48 -0.90 -27.77 7.93
C VAL A 48 -2.12 -28.58 8.34
N GLU A 49 -2.43 -28.58 9.63
CA GLU A 49 -3.65 -29.18 10.15
C GLU A 49 -4.84 -28.27 9.82
N ARG A 50 -5.88 -28.82 9.20
CA ARG A 50 -7.10 -28.08 8.85
C ARG A 50 -8.28 -28.65 9.62
N VAL A 51 -8.99 -27.80 10.35
CA VAL A 51 -10.14 -28.21 11.17
C VAL A 51 -11.29 -27.24 10.94
N THR A 52 -12.52 -27.73 10.90
CA THR A 52 -13.71 -26.86 11.01
C THR A 52 -14.34 -27.09 12.38
N LEU A 53 -14.48 -26.02 13.16
CA LEU A 53 -15.10 -26.07 14.48
C LEU A 53 -16.61 -26.26 14.37
N LYS A 54 -17.26 -26.67 15.48
CA LYS A 54 -18.72 -26.84 15.52
C LYS A 54 -19.50 -25.55 15.21
N ASN A 55 -18.93 -24.39 15.54
CA ASN A 55 -19.47 -23.07 15.21
C ASN A 55 -19.15 -22.61 13.77
N GLY A 56 -18.54 -23.47 12.95
CA GLY A 56 -18.24 -23.22 11.54
C GLY A 56 -16.94 -22.46 11.27
N MET A 57 -16.21 -22.01 12.30
CA MET A 57 -14.89 -21.39 12.13
C MET A 57 -13.89 -22.39 11.54
N LYS A 58 -13.17 -21.96 10.51
CA LYS A 58 -12.14 -22.78 9.85
C LYS A 58 -10.77 -22.47 10.45
N LEU A 59 -10.03 -23.50 10.84
CA LEU A 59 -8.71 -23.39 11.45
C LEU A 59 -7.62 -23.93 10.51
N PHE A 60 -6.49 -23.23 10.46
CA PHE A 60 -5.24 -23.67 9.83
C PHE A 60 -4.12 -23.62 10.87
N LEU A 61 -3.65 -24.77 11.34
CA LEU A 61 -2.68 -24.85 12.44
C LEU A 61 -1.35 -25.41 11.95
N VAL A 62 -0.25 -24.72 12.27
CA VAL A 62 1.11 -25.11 11.88
C VAL A 62 2.02 -25.11 13.10
N GLU A 63 2.53 -26.28 13.49
CA GLU A 63 3.50 -26.38 14.59
C GLU A 63 4.86 -25.81 14.17
N ASP A 64 5.43 -24.94 15.01
CA ASP A 64 6.75 -24.38 14.83
C ASP A 64 7.49 -24.11 16.14
N HIS A 65 8.38 -25.01 16.54
CA HIS A 65 9.13 -24.90 17.79
C HIS A 65 10.43 -24.10 17.66
N GLN A 66 10.63 -23.34 16.58
CA GLN A 66 11.87 -22.58 16.36
C GLN A 66 12.03 -21.40 17.34
N TYR A 67 10.92 -20.74 17.70
CA TYR A 67 10.88 -19.62 18.63
C TYR A 67 9.71 -19.80 19.61
N PRO A 68 9.83 -19.35 20.88
CA PRO A 68 8.77 -19.47 21.88
C PRO A 68 7.63 -18.45 21.67
N THR A 69 7.25 -18.20 20.42
CA THR A 69 6.19 -17.28 20.02
C THR A 69 5.06 -18.03 19.36
N ILE A 70 3.86 -17.46 19.42
CA ILE A 70 2.68 -17.94 18.71
C ILE A 70 2.04 -16.74 18.03
N ASP A 71 1.87 -16.86 16.73
CA ASP A 71 1.14 -15.89 15.93
C ASP A 71 -0.22 -16.44 15.53
N LEU A 72 -1.21 -15.56 15.47
CA LEU A 72 -2.54 -15.86 14.95
C LEU A 72 -2.94 -14.82 13.91
N LYS A 73 -3.68 -15.29 12.90
CA LYS A 73 -4.28 -14.44 11.89
C LYS A 73 -5.71 -14.87 11.62
N ALA A 74 -6.66 -14.01 11.92
CA ALA A 74 -8.03 -14.14 11.46
C ALA A 74 -8.18 -13.43 10.12
N LEU A 75 -8.75 -14.12 9.13
CA LEU A 75 -9.29 -13.54 7.90
C LEU A 75 -10.81 -13.56 8.04
N ILE A 76 -11.42 -12.38 8.00
CA ILE A 76 -12.86 -12.18 8.15
C ILE A 76 -13.49 -11.84 6.80
N GLY A 77 -14.58 -12.51 6.43
CA GLY A 77 -15.34 -12.22 5.22
C GLY A 77 -16.14 -10.92 5.29
N VAL A 78 -15.47 -9.78 5.25
CA VAL A 78 -16.04 -8.44 5.30
C VAL A 78 -15.18 -7.51 4.44
N GLY A 79 -15.64 -6.34 4.03
CA GLY A 79 -14.81 -5.42 3.25
C GLY A 79 -15.50 -4.10 2.97
N SER A 80 -14.72 -3.09 2.58
CA SER A 80 -15.26 -1.77 2.20
C SER A 80 -16.19 -1.86 0.98
N ILE A 81 -16.10 -2.92 0.16
CA ILE A 81 -17.03 -3.13 -0.95
C ILE A 81 -18.49 -3.33 -0.51
N TYR A 82 -18.72 -3.65 0.76
CA TYR A 82 -20.04 -3.84 1.33
C TYR A 82 -20.56 -2.62 2.10
N GLU A 83 -19.79 -1.52 2.15
CA GLU A 83 -20.22 -0.31 2.82
C GLU A 83 -21.19 0.52 1.95
N PRO A 84 -22.15 1.22 2.57
CA PRO A 84 -23.04 2.14 1.84
C PRO A 84 -22.24 3.23 1.10
N ALA A 85 -22.71 3.63 -0.08
CA ALA A 85 -22.01 4.63 -0.91
C ALA A 85 -21.92 6.02 -0.26
N ASP A 86 -22.84 6.33 0.64
CA ASP A 86 -22.88 7.56 1.45
C ASP A 86 -22.05 7.46 2.73
N LYS A 87 -21.46 6.30 3.03
CA LYS A 87 -20.66 6.03 4.24
C LYS A 87 -19.31 5.40 3.92
N VAL A 88 -18.72 5.79 2.79
CA VAL A 88 -17.37 5.36 2.40
C VAL A 88 -16.37 5.73 3.48
N GLY A 89 -15.64 4.72 3.98
CA GLY A 89 -14.76 4.81 5.15
C GLY A 89 -15.28 4.08 6.39
N LEU A 90 -16.54 3.63 6.39
CA LEU A 90 -17.14 2.86 7.49
C LEU A 90 -16.34 1.61 7.83
N ALA A 91 -15.94 0.84 6.82
CA ALA A 91 -15.17 -0.39 7.03
C ALA A 91 -13.82 -0.10 7.71
N SER A 92 -13.07 0.89 7.20
CA SER A 92 -11.78 1.29 7.77
C SER A 92 -11.92 1.77 9.22
N ILE A 93 -12.87 2.67 9.50
CA ILE A 93 -13.11 3.18 10.85
C ILE A 93 -13.55 2.06 11.79
N THR A 94 -14.43 1.15 11.34
CA THR A 94 -14.84 -0.02 12.13
C THR A 94 -13.62 -0.85 12.51
N GLY A 95 -12.77 -1.19 11.54
CA GLY A 95 -11.55 -1.97 11.77
C GLY A 95 -10.58 -1.30 12.74
N THR A 96 -10.38 0.01 12.65
CA THR A 96 -9.52 0.76 13.58
C THR A 96 -10.10 0.80 14.99
N VAL A 97 -11.38 1.17 15.12
CA VAL A 97 -12.03 1.36 16.43
C VAL A 97 -12.28 0.03 17.15
N MET A 98 -12.39 -1.09 16.43
CA MET A 98 -12.41 -2.42 17.06
C MET A 98 -11.20 -2.66 17.96
N ARG A 99 -9.99 -2.24 17.54
CA ARG A 99 -8.77 -2.39 18.32
C ARG A 99 -8.56 -1.23 19.30
N THR A 100 -8.69 0.01 18.85
CA THR A 100 -8.39 1.20 19.69
C THR A 100 -9.48 1.51 20.71
N GLY A 101 -10.70 1.03 20.47
CA GLY A 101 -11.84 1.18 21.37
C GLY A 101 -11.93 0.12 22.46
N GLY A 102 -11.20 -0.98 22.32
CA GLY A 102 -11.28 -2.11 23.23
C GLY A 102 -12.68 -2.74 23.29
N THR A 103 -12.99 -3.35 24.43
CA THR A 103 -14.22 -4.09 24.70
C THR A 103 -14.91 -3.56 25.95
N PRO A 104 -16.20 -3.89 26.21
CA PRO A 104 -16.89 -3.46 27.43
C PRO A 104 -16.16 -3.84 28.73
N THR A 105 -15.37 -4.92 28.71
CA THR A 105 -14.58 -5.37 29.87
C THR A 105 -13.13 -4.91 29.85
N ARG A 106 -12.65 -4.35 28.73
CA ARG A 106 -11.26 -3.92 28.53
C ARG A 106 -11.26 -2.63 27.69
N PRO A 107 -11.39 -1.45 28.32
CA PRO A 107 -11.25 -0.18 27.62
C PRO A 107 -9.93 -0.11 26.84
N GLY A 108 -9.93 0.62 25.71
CA GLY A 108 -8.79 0.66 24.78
C GLY A 108 -7.42 0.90 25.43
N ASP A 109 -7.31 1.90 26.31
CA ASP A 109 -6.04 2.24 26.94
C ASP A 109 -5.56 1.14 27.92
N GLN A 110 -6.50 0.50 28.64
CA GLN A 110 -6.18 -0.65 29.50
C GLN A 110 -5.76 -1.88 28.68
N LEU A 111 -6.40 -2.08 27.52
CA LEU A 111 -6.02 -3.13 26.58
C LEU A 111 -4.60 -2.91 26.05
N ASP A 112 -4.22 -1.66 25.75
CA ASP A 112 -2.86 -1.32 25.33
C ASP A 112 -1.84 -1.64 26.43
N GLU A 113 -2.09 -1.22 27.68
CA GLU A 113 -1.23 -1.55 28.81
C GLU A 113 -1.13 -3.07 29.06
N GLU A 114 -2.24 -3.79 28.96
CA GLU A 114 -2.28 -5.25 29.12
C GLU A 114 -1.42 -5.96 28.07
N LEU A 115 -1.46 -5.52 26.81
CA LEU A 115 -0.66 -6.07 25.72
C LEU A 115 0.82 -5.72 25.86
N GLU A 116 1.16 -4.49 26.25
CA GLU A 116 2.53 -4.06 26.52
C GLU A 116 3.19 -4.90 27.63
N ASN A 117 2.45 -5.20 28.70
CA ASN A 117 2.95 -5.96 29.84
C ASN A 117 3.33 -7.41 29.48
N ILE A 118 2.68 -8.01 28.49
CA ILE A 118 2.98 -9.37 28.00
C ILE A 118 3.76 -9.36 26.68
N ALA A 119 4.26 -8.19 26.25
CA ALA A 119 4.94 -7.99 24.98
C ALA A 119 4.17 -8.57 23.77
N ALA A 120 2.84 -8.47 23.80
CA ALA A 120 1.96 -8.95 22.74
C ALA A 120 1.52 -7.81 21.83
N THR A 121 1.19 -8.16 20.60
CA THR A 121 0.51 -7.25 19.67
C THR A 121 -0.81 -7.86 19.26
N VAL A 122 -1.83 -7.01 19.14
CA VAL A 122 -3.10 -7.35 18.53
C VAL A 122 -3.49 -6.22 17.62
N GLU A 123 -3.79 -6.51 16.36
CA GLU A 123 -4.15 -5.49 15.38
C GLU A 123 -5.39 -5.93 14.62
N THR A 124 -6.26 -4.97 14.28
CA THR A 124 -7.45 -5.23 13.47
C THR A 124 -7.56 -4.25 12.33
N GLY A 125 -8.16 -4.69 11.23
CA GLY A 125 -8.41 -3.82 10.09
C GLY A 125 -9.42 -4.42 9.14
N ILE A 126 -10.04 -3.57 8.34
CA ILE A 126 -10.93 -4.00 7.26
C ILE A 126 -10.43 -3.35 5.96
N GLY A 127 -9.99 -4.19 5.04
CA GLY A 127 -9.57 -3.79 3.71
C GLY A 127 -10.74 -3.81 2.72
N ARG A 128 -10.39 -3.78 1.44
CA ARG A 128 -11.37 -3.77 0.34
C ARG A 128 -12.24 -5.03 0.30
N ASN A 129 -11.62 -6.21 0.38
CA ASN A 129 -12.28 -7.50 0.14
C ASN A 129 -12.39 -8.41 1.38
N SER A 130 -11.60 -8.14 2.41
CA SER A 130 -11.49 -8.94 3.63
C SER A 130 -11.14 -8.05 4.82
N GLY A 131 -11.58 -8.43 6.02
CA GLY A 131 -11.04 -7.95 7.29
C GLY A 131 -9.97 -8.88 7.84
N TYR A 132 -9.18 -8.38 8.78
CA TYR A 132 -8.20 -9.17 9.51
C TYR A 132 -8.17 -8.83 11.00
N ALA A 133 -7.72 -9.80 11.80
CA ALA A 133 -7.23 -9.58 13.15
C ALA A 133 -5.95 -10.41 13.34
N ASP A 134 -4.83 -9.76 13.63
CA ASP A 134 -3.53 -10.41 13.82
C ASP A 134 -3.17 -10.36 15.32
N VAL A 135 -2.51 -11.41 15.81
CA VAL A 135 -1.97 -11.51 17.18
C VAL A 135 -0.56 -12.06 17.11
N SER A 136 0.37 -11.47 17.86
CA SER A 136 1.69 -12.06 18.14
C SER A 136 1.91 -12.04 19.64
N VAL A 137 2.26 -13.18 20.22
CA VAL A 137 2.42 -13.32 21.67
C VAL A 137 3.48 -14.39 22.02
N LEU A 138 4.05 -14.33 23.22
CA LEU A 138 4.85 -15.42 23.76
C LEU A 138 3.98 -16.65 24.04
N LYS A 139 4.57 -17.83 23.93
CA LYS A 139 3.87 -19.11 24.15
C LYS A 139 3.20 -19.20 25.52
N GLU A 140 3.83 -18.65 26.55
CA GLU A 140 3.31 -18.66 27.92
C GLU A 140 2.04 -17.81 28.08
N ASP A 141 1.89 -16.76 27.26
CA ASP A 141 0.77 -15.81 27.32
C ASP A 141 -0.34 -16.12 26.30
N ILE A 142 -0.29 -17.25 25.60
CA ILE A 142 -1.25 -17.59 24.54
C ILE A 142 -2.70 -17.67 25.01
N ASP A 143 -2.94 -18.10 26.26
CA ASP A 143 -4.30 -18.09 26.81
C ASP A 143 -4.84 -16.66 26.86
N LYS A 144 -4.01 -15.70 27.28
CA LYS A 144 -4.36 -14.29 27.34
C LYS A 144 -4.56 -13.68 25.96
N GLY A 145 -3.63 -13.95 25.03
CA GLY A 145 -3.73 -13.48 23.64
C GLY A 145 -5.00 -13.97 22.94
N LEU A 146 -5.40 -15.23 23.17
CA LEU A 146 -6.65 -15.78 22.64
C LEU A 146 -7.89 -15.15 23.27
N GLU A 147 -7.89 -14.94 24.59
CA GLU A 147 -9.00 -14.25 25.28
C GLU A 147 -9.20 -12.83 24.73
N ILE A 148 -8.12 -12.06 24.58
CA ILE A 148 -8.15 -10.70 24.03
C ILE A 148 -8.67 -10.71 22.60
N LEU A 149 -8.10 -11.56 21.73
CA LEU A 149 -8.53 -11.68 20.34
C LEU A 149 -10.02 -11.98 20.23
N ALA A 150 -10.49 -12.93 21.03
CA ALA A 150 -11.88 -13.33 20.98
C ALA A 150 -12.80 -12.22 21.47
N ASP A 151 -12.43 -11.52 22.54
CA ASP A 151 -13.22 -10.42 23.07
C ASP A 151 -13.31 -9.25 22.07
N ILE A 152 -12.19 -8.89 21.40
CA ILE A 152 -12.18 -7.87 20.34
C ILE A 152 -13.05 -8.28 19.14
N LEU A 153 -12.99 -9.55 18.73
CA LEU A 153 -13.78 -10.04 17.60
C LEU A 153 -15.28 -10.13 17.92
N MET A 154 -15.64 -10.50 19.16
CA MET A 154 -17.02 -10.75 19.57
C MET A 154 -17.72 -9.51 20.12
N ASN A 155 -17.01 -8.68 20.89
CA ASN A 155 -17.58 -7.63 21.74
C ASN A 155 -16.81 -6.29 21.65
N PRO A 156 -16.55 -5.71 20.46
CA PRO A 156 -15.96 -4.37 20.39
C PRO A 156 -16.89 -3.30 20.99
N ALA A 157 -16.35 -2.39 21.79
CA ALA A 157 -17.14 -1.39 22.53
C ALA A 157 -17.63 -0.21 21.67
N PHE A 158 -16.83 0.16 20.66
CA PHE A 158 -17.03 1.35 19.81
C PHE A 158 -17.32 2.62 20.61
N PRO A 159 -16.39 3.07 21.49
CA PRO A 159 -16.57 4.29 22.27
C PRO A 159 -16.47 5.53 21.36
N GLN A 160 -17.28 6.56 21.66
CA GLN A 160 -17.49 7.70 20.75
C GLN A 160 -16.22 8.52 20.53
N ASP A 161 -15.41 8.73 21.57
CA ASP A 161 -14.14 9.46 21.51
C ASP A 161 -13.14 8.81 20.53
N LYS A 162 -13.07 7.47 20.50
CA LYS A 162 -12.20 6.75 19.56
C LYS A 162 -12.75 6.79 18.13
N ILE A 163 -14.07 6.83 17.95
CA ILE A 163 -14.70 7.04 16.64
C ILE A 163 -14.35 8.44 16.12
N ASP A 164 -14.49 9.46 16.96
CA ASP A 164 -14.20 10.85 16.60
C ASP A 164 -12.72 11.03 16.24
N LEU A 165 -11.82 10.38 16.97
CA LEU A 165 -10.39 10.35 16.66
C LEU A 165 -10.12 9.67 15.31
N ALA A 166 -10.75 8.52 15.03
CA ALA A 166 -10.59 7.82 13.76
C ALA A 166 -11.15 8.66 12.58
N LYS A 167 -12.28 9.35 12.77
CA LYS A 167 -12.83 10.30 11.80
C LYS A 167 -11.85 11.46 11.57
N LEU A 168 -11.25 12.03 12.61
CA LEU A 168 -10.26 13.10 12.49
C LEU A 168 -9.01 12.67 11.70
N GLN A 169 -8.54 11.44 11.94
CA GLN A 169 -7.43 10.85 11.16
C GLN A 169 -7.80 10.73 9.68
N GLN A 170 -8.98 10.21 9.36
CA GLN A 170 -9.46 10.13 7.97
C GLN A 170 -9.59 11.51 7.31
N ARG A 171 -10.12 12.50 8.03
CA ARG A 171 -10.21 13.89 7.55
C ARG A 171 -8.84 14.49 7.24
N THR A 172 -7.85 14.17 8.08
CA THR A 172 -6.45 14.59 7.86
C THR A 172 -5.86 13.93 6.63
N SER A 173 -6.10 12.62 6.44
CA SER A 173 -5.69 11.90 5.23
C SER A 173 -6.34 12.49 3.97
N ILE A 174 -7.63 12.85 4.03
CA ILE A 174 -8.33 13.52 2.92
C ILE A 174 -7.67 14.86 2.62
N ALA A 175 -7.41 15.70 3.63
CA ALA A 175 -6.79 17.02 3.44
C ALA A 175 -5.43 16.95 2.72
N ARG A 176 -4.69 15.86 2.91
CA ARG A 176 -3.33 15.64 2.39
C ARG A 176 -3.28 14.75 1.14
N ARG A 177 -4.42 14.26 0.66
CA ARG A 177 -4.48 13.25 -0.41
C ARG A 177 -3.93 13.71 -1.77
N ASN A 178 -3.65 15.00 -1.91
CA ASN A 178 -3.11 15.61 -3.13
C ASN A 178 -1.67 16.14 -2.94
N ASP A 179 -1.02 15.84 -1.81
CA ASP A 179 0.37 16.24 -1.56
C ASP A 179 1.33 15.49 -2.52
N GLU A 180 1.17 14.17 -2.61
CA GLU A 180 2.10 13.27 -3.31
C GLU A 180 1.60 12.86 -4.71
N ILE A 181 2.43 13.10 -5.72
CA ILE A 181 2.09 12.88 -7.15
C ILE A 181 1.72 11.42 -7.46
N MET A 182 2.39 10.46 -6.83
CA MET A 182 2.16 9.03 -7.02
C MET A 182 0.83 8.58 -6.41
N GLU A 183 0.44 9.14 -5.26
CA GLU A 183 -0.83 8.81 -4.60
C GLU A 183 -2.01 9.33 -5.44
N ILE A 184 -1.90 10.56 -5.97
CA ILE A 184 -2.87 11.14 -6.90
C ILE A 184 -3.01 10.23 -8.12
N ALA A 185 -1.90 9.89 -8.79
CA ALA A 185 -1.93 9.10 -10.00
C ALA A 185 -2.57 7.73 -9.79
N ASN A 186 -2.19 6.99 -8.73
CA ASN A 186 -2.76 5.67 -8.46
C ASN A 186 -4.25 5.73 -8.10
N ARG A 187 -4.67 6.74 -7.32
CA ARG A 187 -6.08 6.94 -6.95
C ARG A 187 -6.93 7.22 -8.18
N GLU A 188 -6.56 8.23 -8.96
CA GLU A 188 -7.35 8.66 -10.10
C GLU A 188 -7.29 7.64 -11.24
N PHE A 189 -6.17 6.94 -11.42
CA PHE A 189 -6.09 5.84 -12.39
C PHE A 189 -7.04 4.69 -12.00
N ASN A 190 -7.12 4.33 -10.71
CA ASN A 190 -8.08 3.34 -10.24
C ASN A 190 -9.54 3.79 -10.48
N CYS A 191 -9.85 5.08 -10.28
CA CYS A 191 -11.14 5.69 -10.63
C CYS A 191 -11.46 5.65 -12.12
N LEU A 192 -10.47 5.89 -12.99
CA LEU A 192 -10.60 5.80 -14.45
C LEU A 192 -10.91 4.36 -14.90
N ILE A 193 -10.30 3.36 -14.24
CA ILE A 193 -10.48 1.96 -14.63
C ILE A 193 -11.79 1.37 -14.09
N TYR A 194 -12.09 1.44 -12.80
CA TYR A 194 -13.34 0.84 -12.28
C TYR A 194 -14.55 1.78 -12.33
N GLY A 195 -14.33 3.08 -12.50
CA GLY A 195 -15.35 4.13 -12.33
C GLY A 195 -15.39 4.67 -10.90
N LYS A 196 -15.41 6.00 -10.75
CA LYS A 196 -15.35 6.72 -9.46
C LYS A 196 -16.42 6.30 -8.44
N THR A 197 -17.59 5.84 -8.90
CA THR A 197 -18.70 5.39 -8.03
C THR A 197 -18.69 3.88 -7.76
N HIS A 198 -17.82 3.13 -8.41
CA HIS A 198 -17.74 1.67 -8.29
C HIS A 198 -17.08 1.27 -6.95
N PRO A 199 -17.58 0.27 -6.21
CA PRO A 199 -17.04 -0.11 -4.89
C PRO A 199 -15.52 -0.40 -4.83
N TYR A 200 -14.89 -0.77 -5.95
CA TYR A 200 -13.43 -0.97 -6.03
C TYR A 200 -12.60 0.32 -6.18
N ALA A 201 -13.25 1.46 -6.44
CA ALA A 201 -12.61 2.76 -6.62
C ALA A 201 -13.31 3.90 -5.87
N ARG A 202 -14.14 3.59 -4.86
CA ARG A 202 -14.64 4.60 -3.93
C ARG A 202 -13.53 4.99 -2.96
N TYR A 203 -13.40 6.29 -2.72
CA TYR A 203 -12.49 6.87 -1.74
C TYR A 203 -13.28 7.72 -0.73
N PRO A 204 -12.87 7.77 0.54
CA PRO A 204 -13.56 8.58 1.53
C PRO A 204 -13.53 10.07 1.18
N GLU A 205 -14.64 10.74 1.47
CA GLU A 205 -14.80 12.20 1.39
C GLU A 205 -15.25 12.75 2.74
N TYR A 206 -15.10 14.05 2.98
CA TYR A 206 -15.54 14.65 4.24
C TYR A 206 -16.99 14.32 4.56
N VAL A 207 -17.87 14.44 3.56
CA VAL A 207 -19.30 14.15 3.70
C VAL A 207 -19.59 12.70 4.06
N THR A 208 -18.83 11.73 3.54
CA THR A 208 -19.06 10.31 3.84
C THR A 208 -18.51 9.94 5.20
N ILE A 209 -17.37 10.53 5.60
CA ILE A 209 -16.81 10.35 6.93
C ILE A 209 -17.73 10.95 7.99
N ASP A 210 -18.23 12.16 7.76
CA ASP A 210 -19.09 12.87 8.71
C ASP A 210 -20.43 12.13 8.93
N ALA A 211 -20.96 11.48 7.88
CA ALA A 211 -22.18 10.67 7.93
C ALA A 211 -22.07 9.36 8.73
N ILE A 212 -20.85 8.91 9.07
CA ILE A 212 -20.65 7.67 9.85
C ILE A 212 -21.01 7.91 11.31
N THR A 213 -21.91 7.06 11.82
CA THR A 213 -22.35 7.04 13.22
C THR A 213 -21.88 5.78 13.94
N ARG A 214 -21.86 5.80 15.28
CA ARG A 214 -21.58 4.61 16.10
C ARG A 214 -22.54 3.45 15.78
N ALA A 215 -23.81 3.74 15.53
CA ALA A 215 -24.80 2.71 15.19
C ALA A 215 -24.43 1.96 13.90
N ASP A 216 -23.81 2.65 12.93
CA ASP A 216 -23.33 2.04 11.70
C ASP A 216 -22.21 1.03 11.95
N LEU A 217 -21.23 1.38 12.79
CA LEU A 217 -20.13 0.46 13.16
C LEU A 217 -20.69 -0.79 13.84
N VAL A 218 -21.60 -0.62 14.80
CA VAL A 218 -22.25 -1.72 15.52
C VAL A 218 -23.05 -2.61 14.56
N ALA A 219 -23.82 -2.01 13.64
CA ALA A 219 -24.59 -2.76 12.66
C ALA A 219 -23.69 -3.51 11.66
N PHE A 220 -22.61 -2.87 11.21
CA PHE A 220 -21.63 -3.46 10.29
C PHE A 220 -20.91 -4.65 10.95
N HIS A 221 -20.46 -4.48 12.20
CA HIS A 221 -19.86 -5.56 12.98
C HIS A 221 -20.85 -6.72 13.18
N LYS A 222 -22.04 -6.44 13.69
CA LYS A 222 -23.08 -7.45 13.95
C LYS A 222 -23.48 -8.24 12.72
N LYS A 223 -23.41 -7.66 11.52
CA LYS A 223 -23.78 -8.32 10.27
C LYS A 223 -22.71 -9.30 9.78
N TYR A 224 -21.43 -8.96 9.92
CA TYR A 224 -20.35 -9.69 9.25
C TYR A 224 -19.43 -10.48 10.19
N PHE A 225 -19.40 -10.16 11.48
CA PHE A 225 -18.53 -10.82 12.44
C PHE A 225 -19.23 -12.03 13.07
N HIS A 226 -19.00 -13.18 12.45
CA HIS A 226 -19.50 -14.48 12.88
C HIS A 226 -18.45 -15.56 12.66
N PRO A 227 -18.42 -16.61 13.50
CA PRO A 227 -17.36 -17.61 13.47
C PRO A 227 -17.31 -18.36 12.13
N ASN A 228 -18.46 -18.65 11.51
CA ASN A 228 -18.55 -19.30 10.21
C ASN A 228 -18.17 -18.39 9.02
N ASN A 229 -17.79 -17.14 9.29
CA ASN A 229 -17.23 -16.19 8.32
C ASN A 229 -15.73 -15.91 8.54
N ILE A 230 -15.11 -16.65 9.47
CA ILE A 230 -13.73 -16.43 9.88
C ILE A 230 -12.91 -17.67 9.58
N ILE A 231 -11.77 -17.43 8.95
CA ILE A 231 -10.68 -18.40 8.84
C ILE A 231 -9.59 -17.94 9.81
N LEU A 232 -9.24 -18.75 10.79
CA LEU A 232 -8.19 -18.46 11.75
C LEU A 232 -6.98 -19.36 11.48
N ALA A 233 -5.82 -18.77 11.20
CA ALA A 233 -4.56 -19.48 11.24
C ALA A 233 -3.84 -19.24 12.56
N ALA A 234 -3.11 -20.26 13.01
CA ALA A 234 -2.13 -20.14 14.08
C ALA A 234 -0.84 -20.87 13.68
N TRP A 235 0.31 -20.26 13.93
CA TRP A 235 1.61 -20.88 13.76
C TRP A 235 2.57 -20.48 14.90
N GLY A 236 3.44 -21.38 15.34
CA GLY A 236 4.35 -21.12 16.46
C GLY A 236 4.54 -22.31 17.40
N ASP A 237 5.11 -22.05 18.57
CA ASP A 237 5.53 -23.09 19.52
C ASP A 237 4.35 -23.64 20.33
N PHE A 238 3.61 -24.55 19.70
CA PHE A 238 2.52 -25.28 20.34
C PHE A 238 2.39 -26.71 19.79
N LYS A 239 1.61 -27.52 20.51
CA LYS A 239 1.05 -28.78 19.97
C LYS A 239 -0.35 -28.52 19.42
N VAL A 240 -0.64 -28.96 18.21
CA VAL A 240 -1.91 -28.78 17.47
C VAL A 240 -3.10 -29.18 18.32
N LYS A 241 -3.02 -30.34 19.00
CA LYS A 241 -4.09 -30.82 19.88
C LYS A 241 -4.39 -29.85 21.04
N ASN A 242 -3.37 -29.16 21.56
CA ASN A 242 -3.51 -28.26 22.70
C ASN A 242 -4.05 -26.89 22.25
N ILE A 243 -3.48 -26.30 21.21
CA ILE A 243 -3.94 -24.98 20.72
C ILE A 243 -5.37 -25.07 20.18
N LYS A 244 -5.72 -26.16 19.48
CA LYS A 244 -7.08 -26.41 19.01
C LYS A 244 -8.09 -26.37 20.17
N LYS A 245 -7.80 -27.05 21.28
CA LYS A 245 -8.68 -27.05 22.47
C LYS A 245 -8.81 -25.66 23.08
N LYS A 246 -7.72 -24.88 23.14
CA LYS A 246 -7.74 -23.49 23.64
C LYS A 246 -8.62 -22.60 22.76
N ILE A 247 -8.44 -22.64 21.43
CA ILE A 247 -9.25 -21.90 20.46
C ILE A 247 -10.72 -22.33 20.55
N GLU A 248 -11.00 -23.64 20.56
CA GLU A 248 -12.35 -24.19 20.69
C GLU A 248 -13.04 -23.69 21.96
N ARG A 249 -12.34 -23.70 23.11
CA ARG A 249 -12.86 -23.23 24.39
C ARG A 249 -13.24 -21.75 24.34
N VAL A 250 -12.35 -20.92 23.81
CA VAL A 250 -12.53 -19.46 23.79
C VAL A 250 -13.67 -19.04 22.87
N PHE A 251 -13.80 -19.66 21.68
CA PHE A 251 -14.86 -19.35 20.72
C PHE A 251 -16.13 -20.21 20.86
N ALA A 252 -16.21 -21.09 21.87
CA ALA A 252 -17.31 -22.05 22.04
C ALA A 252 -18.69 -21.38 22.12
N LYS A 253 -18.75 -20.20 22.77
CA LYS A 253 -20.00 -19.46 23.01
C LYS A 253 -20.41 -18.58 21.82
N TRP A 254 -19.61 -18.50 20.76
CA TRP A 254 -19.95 -17.71 19.57
C TRP A 254 -20.76 -18.57 18.59
N PRO A 255 -22.07 -18.33 18.42
CA PRO A 255 -22.88 -19.12 17.50
C PRO A 255 -22.59 -18.76 16.05
N LYS A 256 -22.72 -19.74 15.15
CA LYS A 256 -22.80 -19.49 13.71
C LYS A 256 -24.06 -18.68 13.38
N ALA A 257 -23.99 -17.85 12.35
CA ALA A 257 -25.13 -17.09 11.86
C ALA A 257 -25.28 -17.23 10.34
N LYS A 258 -26.51 -17.02 9.84
CA LYS A 258 -26.74 -16.81 8.42
C LYS A 258 -26.31 -15.39 8.08
N ILE A 259 -25.42 -15.25 7.11
CA ILE A 259 -24.88 -13.97 6.67
C ILE A 259 -25.39 -13.71 5.28
N ASP A 260 -26.08 -12.59 5.11
CA ASP A 260 -26.58 -12.17 3.82
C ASP A 260 -25.60 -11.19 3.19
N PHE A 261 -24.80 -11.70 2.25
CA PHE A 261 -23.88 -10.88 1.47
C PHE A 261 -24.60 -10.29 0.27
N PRO A 262 -24.49 -8.96 0.07
CA PRO A 262 -24.81 -8.39 -1.23
C PRO A 262 -24.03 -9.10 -2.33
N PRO A 263 -24.59 -9.23 -3.54
CA PRO A 263 -23.85 -9.78 -4.67
C PRO A 263 -22.57 -8.97 -4.88
N LYS A 264 -21.48 -9.66 -5.26
CA LYS A 264 -20.22 -9.00 -5.57
C LYS A 264 -20.43 -7.97 -6.69
N PRO A 265 -19.87 -6.75 -6.59
CA PRO A 265 -19.97 -5.74 -7.63
C PRO A 265 -19.42 -6.28 -8.95
N LYS A 266 -20.23 -6.23 -10.01
CA LYS A 266 -19.78 -6.59 -11.36
C LYS A 266 -18.98 -5.43 -11.93
N VAL A 267 -17.79 -5.73 -12.44
CA VAL A 267 -16.97 -4.76 -13.18
C VAL A 267 -17.44 -4.75 -14.62
N ASP A 268 -18.10 -3.67 -15.02
CA ASP A 268 -18.44 -3.39 -16.42
C ASP A 268 -17.43 -2.38 -16.97
N TYR A 269 -16.44 -2.88 -17.72
CA TYR A 269 -15.36 -2.05 -18.25
C TYR A 269 -15.55 -1.80 -19.73
N GLN A 270 -15.57 -0.53 -20.12
CA GLN A 270 -15.58 -0.12 -21.50
C GLN A 270 -14.15 0.19 -21.94
N TYR A 271 -13.66 -0.58 -22.91
CA TYR A 271 -12.35 -0.32 -23.49
C TYR A 271 -12.39 0.92 -24.39
N ASN A 272 -11.79 2.00 -23.92
CA ASN A 272 -11.68 3.27 -24.61
C ASN A 272 -10.25 3.80 -24.58
N TYR A 273 -9.85 4.52 -25.63
CA TYR A 273 -8.63 5.30 -25.62
C TYR A 273 -8.90 6.67 -25.01
N SER A 274 -8.10 7.11 -24.04
CA SER A 274 -8.22 8.45 -23.49
C SER A 274 -6.88 8.97 -22.98
N ILE A 275 -6.68 10.28 -23.12
CA ILE A 275 -5.58 11.00 -22.49
C ILE A 275 -6.18 11.81 -21.35
N ASN A 276 -5.72 11.57 -20.13
CA ASN A 276 -6.22 12.20 -18.92
C ASN A 276 -5.06 12.94 -18.26
N PHE A 277 -5.32 14.14 -17.76
CA PHE A 277 -4.30 15.03 -17.24
C PHE A 277 -4.70 15.65 -15.91
N ILE A 278 -3.76 15.72 -14.98
CA ILE A 278 -3.89 16.44 -13.71
C ILE A 278 -2.73 17.42 -13.59
N GLN A 279 -3.06 18.71 -13.52
CA GLN A 279 -2.07 19.75 -13.30
C GLN A 279 -1.51 19.67 -11.88
N LYS A 280 -0.18 19.61 -11.79
CA LYS A 280 0.57 19.76 -10.54
C LYS A 280 1.78 20.65 -10.83
N SER A 281 1.70 21.94 -10.51
CA SER A 281 2.71 22.93 -10.90
C SER A 281 3.95 22.95 -9.99
N ASP A 282 3.89 22.33 -8.82
CA ASP A 282 4.96 22.28 -7.82
C ASP A 282 5.89 21.06 -7.99
N VAL A 283 5.88 20.42 -9.15
CA VAL A 283 6.74 19.26 -9.47
C VAL A 283 7.51 19.46 -10.78
N ASN A 284 8.72 18.91 -10.84
CA ASN A 284 9.60 18.94 -12.02
C ASN A 284 9.67 17.59 -12.76
N GLN A 285 8.89 16.62 -12.30
CA GLN A 285 8.78 15.29 -12.87
C GLN A 285 7.31 14.96 -13.09
N SER A 286 7.04 14.26 -14.19
CA SER A 286 5.73 13.72 -14.51
C SER A 286 5.61 12.28 -14.05
N HIS A 287 4.45 11.95 -13.51
CA HIS A 287 4.07 10.58 -13.19
C HIS A 287 3.06 10.10 -14.23
N ILE A 288 3.45 9.08 -14.98
CA ILE A 288 2.69 8.54 -16.11
C ILE A 288 2.17 7.16 -15.71
N LEU A 289 0.87 6.93 -15.91
CA LEU A 289 0.25 5.62 -15.85
C LEU A 289 -0.54 5.39 -17.14
N MET A 290 -0.44 4.20 -17.71
CA MET A 290 -1.29 3.79 -18.83
C MET A 290 -1.70 2.33 -18.70
N GLY A 291 -2.92 2.02 -19.11
CA GLY A 291 -3.47 0.69 -18.90
C GLY A 291 -4.96 0.60 -19.15
N HIS A 292 -5.54 -0.53 -18.72
CA HIS A 292 -6.95 -0.83 -18.80
C HIS A 292 -7.30 -1.92 -17.75
N ILE A 293 -8.53 -2.43 -17.76
CA ILE A 293 -8.88 -3.56 -16.89
C ILE A 293 -7.99 -4.78 -17.17
N GLY A 294 -7.52 -5.43 -16.12
CA GLY A 294 -6.68 -6.63 -16.17
C GLY A 294 -7.51 -7.91 -16.16
N GLY A 295 -6.94 -8.98 -15.59
CA GLY A 295 -7.53 -10.32 -15.60
C GLY A 295 -7.92 -10.83 -14.22
N ARG A 296 -8.18 -12.13 -14.13
CA ARG A 296 -8.42 -12.85 -12.87
C ARG A 296 -7.39 -13.94 -12.69
N LYS A 297 -7.11 -14.33 -11.44
CA LYS A 297 -6.13 -15.40 -11.17
C LYS A 297 -6.61 -16.78 -11.62
N ASP A 298 -7.91 -17.00 -11.73
CA ASP A 298 -8.48 -18.27 -12.21
C ASP A 298 -8.49 -18.39 -13.74
N ASP A 299 -8.03 -17.38 -14.47
CA ASP A 299 -7.89 -17.45 -15.93
C ASP A 299 -6.85 -18.52 -16.33
N PRO A 300 -7.16 -19.47 -17.23
CA PRO A 300 -6.20 -20.44 -17.75
C PRO A 300 -4.95 -19.82 -18.38
N ASP A 301 -5.06 -18.58 -18.90
CA ASP A 301 -3.96 -17.82 -19.48
C ASP A 301 -3.03 -17.19 -18.43
N TYR A 302 -3.40 -17.21 -17.14
CA TYR A 302 -2.68 -16.49 -16.08
C TYR A 302 -1.17 -16.84 -15.99
N PRO A 303 -0.74 -18.10 -16.14
CA PRO A 303 0.70 -18.43 -16.20
C PRO A 303 1.45 -17.73 -17.35
N ALA A 304 0.84 -17.66 -18.54
CA ALA A 304 1.44 -16.98 -19.69
C ALA A 304 1.41 -15.45 -19.49
N LEU A 305 0.35 -14.90 -18.89
CA LEU A 305 0.25 -13.48 -18.55
C LEU A 305 1.32 -13.02 -17.54
N ILE A 306 1.70 -13.87 -16.58
CA ILE A 306 2.81 -13.61 -15.65
C ILE A 306 4.12 -13.42 -16.42
N ILE A 307 4.43 -14.36 -17.33
CA ILE A 307 5.68 -14.32 -18.11
C ILE A 307 5.67 -13.19 -19.14
N MET A 308 4.54 -12.96 -19.80
CA MET A 308 4.33 -11.81 -20.67
C MET A 308 4.61 -10.49 -19.92
N ASN A 309 4.05 -10.31 -18.73
CA ASN A 309 4.30 -9.12 -17.92
C ASN A 309 5.77 -9.01 -17.50
N GLN A 310 6.42 -10.13 -17.16
CA GLN A 310 7.84 -10.13 -16.81
C GLN A 310 8.69 -9.59 -17.96
N ILE A 311 8.43 -10.02 -19.20
CA ILE A 311 9.15 -9.59 -20.40
C ILE A 311 8.81 -8.13 -20.74
N LEU A 312 7.53 -7.78 -20.79
CA LEU A 312 7.10 -6.42 -21.14
C LEU A 312 7.68 -5.39 -20.17
N SER A 313 7.43 -5.58 -18.88
CA SER A 313 7.62 -4.54 -17.86
C SER A 313 9.07 -4.49 -17.36
N TYR A 314 9.65 -5.64 -17.02
CA TYR A 314 10.94 -5.72 -16.33
C TYR A 314 12.12 -5.98 -17.28
N ASP A 315 11.87 -6.38 -18.53
CA ASP A 315 12.92 -6.57 -19.53
C ASP A 315 12.86 -5.45 -20.58
N ARG A 316 11.86 -5.47 -21.47
CA ARG A 316 11.76 -4.57 -22.63
C ARG A 316 11.59 -3.11 -22.23
N MET A 317 10.51 -2.76 -21.52
CA MET A 317 10.23 -1.37 -21.14
C MET A 317 11.31 -0.81 -20.22
N PHE A 318 11.72 -1.59 -19.20
CA PHE A 318 12.78 -1.18 -18.28
C PHE A 318 14.08 -0.87 -19.00
N LYS A 319 14.58 -1.77 -19.86
CA LYS A 319 15.82 -1.52 -20.63
C LYS A 319 15.67 -0.35 -21.60
N LEU A 320 14.55 -0.26 -22.31
CA LEU A 320 14.33 0.83 -23.26
C LEU A 320 14.38 2.20 -22.57
N ILE A 321 13.62 2.38 -21.50
CA ILE A 321 13.41 3.70 -20.90
C ILE A 321 14.57 4.06 -19.96
N ARG A 322 15.04 3.11 -19.14
CA ARG A 322 16.13 3.36 -18.17
C ARG A 322 17.52 3.17 -18.77
N THR A 323 17.79 2.02 -19.40
CA THR A 323 19.15 1.69 -19.86
C THR A 323 19.52 2.41 -21.16
N HIS A 324 18.65 2.37 -22.17
CA HIS A 324 18.98 2.91 -23.50
C HIS A 324 18.74 4.41 -23.60
N ARG A 325 17.78 4.96 -22.84
CA ARG A 325 17.37 6.36 -22.94
C ARG A 325 17.64 7.20 -21.69
N GLY A 326 17.92 6.59 -20.53
CA GLY A 326 18.25 7.32 -19.30
C GLY A 326 17.13 8.23 -18.78
N LEU A 327 15.86 7.98 -19.14
CA LEU A 327 14.76 8.92 -18.93
C LEU A 327 14.14 8.85 -17.53
N THR A 328 14.36 7.73 -16.82
CA THR A 328 13.79 7.53 -15.49
C THR A 328 14.62 6.55 -14.66
N TYR A 329 14.56 6.73 -13.35
CA TYR A 329 15.02 5.73 -12.40
C TYR A 329 13.98 4.63 -12.15
N ALA A 330 12.69 4.92 -12.31
CA ALA A 330 11.57 4.03 -12.01
C ALA A 330 10.63 3.88 -13.21
N THR A 331 10.66 2.70 -13.82
CA THR A 331 9.58 2.19 -14.67
C THR A 331 9.00 0.97 -13.99
N TRP A 332 7.70 0.77 -14.13
CA TRP A 332 7.01 -0.40 -13.60
C TRP A 332 5.90 -0.82 -14.55
N GLY A 333 5.49 -2.07 -14.42
CA GLY A 333 4.33 -2.58 -15.13
C GLY A 333 3.84 -3.87 -14.51
N TYR A 334 2.51 -3.97 -14.45
CA TYR A 334 1.83 -5.07 -13.82
C TYR A 334 0.57 -5.42 -14.61
N PHE A 335 0.46 -6.69 -15.01
CA PHE A 335 -0.81 -7.26 -15.41
C PHE A 335 -1.56 -7.70 -14.15
N GLY A 336 -2.43 -6.83 -13.66
CA GLY A 336 -3.20 -7.07 -12.45
C GLY A 336 -4.23 -8.17 -12.61
N ALA A 337 -4.24 -9.08 -11.64
CA ALA A 337 -5.21 -10.15 -11.56
C ALA A 337 -5.63 -10.42 -10.11
N GLU A 338 -6.93 -10.32 -9.85
CA GLU A 338 -7.52 -10.56 -8.52
C GLU A 338 -8.24 -11.92 -8.46
N TYR A 339 -8.62 -12.36 -7.25
CA TYR A 339 -9.27 -13.65 -7.04
C TYR A 339 -10.78 -13.63 -7.33
N ASP A 340 -11.45 -12.51 -7.06
CA ASP A 340 -12.91 -12.39 -7.15
C ASP A 340 -13.41 -11.38 -8.18
N HIS A 341 -12.52 -10.60 -8.79
CA HIS A 341 -12.83 -9.63 -9.85
C HIS A 341 -11.64 -9.46 -10.81
N PRO A 342 -11.81 -8.82 -11.98
CA PRO A 342 -10.69 -8.41 -12.82
C PRO A 342 -9.82 -7.39 -12.09
N GLY A 343 -8.49 -7.56 -12.14
CA GLY A 343 -7.52 -6.58 -11.62
C GLY A 343 -7.32 -5.41 -12.58
N VAL A 344 -6.19 -4.70 -12.46
CA VAL A 344 -5.82 -3.59 -13.36
C VAL A 344 -4.52 -3.91 -14.07
N PHE A 345 -4.53 -3.89 -15.41
CA PHE A 345 -3.29 -3.79 -16.16
C PHE A 345 -2.82 -2.35 -16.15
N SER A 346 -1.60 -2.11 -15.69
CA SER A 346 -1.00 -0.78 -15.68
C SER A 346 0.49 -0.87 -15.95
N CYS A 347 1.02 0.11 -16.65
CA CYS A 347 2.44 0.37 -16.75
C CYS A 347 2.70 1.87 -16.63
N GLY A 348 3.85 2.22 -16.07
CA GLY A 348 4.11 3.58 -15.66
C GLY A 348 5.58 3.92 -15.63
N ALA A 349 5.83 5.22 -15.61
CA ALA A 349 7.16 5.81 -15.50
C ALA A 349 7.08 7.14 -14.76
N GLN A 350 8.13 7.45 -14.00
CA GLN A 350 8.33 8.79 -13.43
C GLN A 350 9.51 9.46 -14.13
N THR A 351 9.24 10.43 -14.99
CA THR A 351 10.27 11.04 -15.86
C THR A 351 10.35 12.55 -15.66
N LYS A 352 11.41 13.19 -16.14
CA LYS A 352 11.48 14.66 -16.17
C LYS A 352 10.33 15.18 -17.03
N SER A 353 9.73 16.31 -16.64
CA SER A 353 8.60 16.88 -17.39
C SER A 353 8.91 17.09 -18.88
N GLN A 354 10.16 17.47 -19.20
CA GLN A 354 10.64 17.72 -20.56
C GLN A 354 10.83 16.45 -21.42
N THR A 355 10.43 15.28 -20.94
CA THR A 355 10.48 14.01 -21.70
C THR A 355 9.20 13.20 -21.55
N THR A 356 8.10 13.85 -21.18
CA THR A 356 6.83 13.20 -20.84
C THR A 356 6.18 12.54 -22.05
N VAL A 357 5.94 13.30 -23.12
CA VAL A 357 5.26 12.78 -24.32
C VAL A 357 6.14 11.77 -25.04
N TYR A 358 7.44 12.04 -25.11
CA TYR A 358 8.41 11.09 -25.64
C TYR A 358 8.39 9.75 -24.89
N THR A 359 8.35 9.78 -23.54
CA THR A 359 8.27 8.56 -22.72
C THR A 359 6.97 7.81 -22.98
N ILE A 360 5.82 8.50 -23.07
CA ILE A 360 4.53 7.86 -23.38
C ILE A 360 4.59 7.12 -24.72
N ARG A 361 5.17 7.74 -25.76
CA ARG A 361 5.32 7.09 -27.08
C ARG A 361 6.20 5.84 -27.03
N LEU A 362 7.27 5.86 -26.24
CA LEU A 362 8.12 4.67 -26.05
C LEU A 362 7.35 3.55 -25.33
N MET A 363 6.58 3.88 -24.30
CA MET A 363 5.77 2.91 -23.58
C MET A 363 4.69 2.29 -24.48
N LEU A 364 3.93 3.12 -25.21
CA LEU A 364 2.91 2.66 -26.16
C LEU A 364 3.48 1.73 -27.23
N ARG A 365 4.68 2.06 -27.73
CA ARG A 365 5.38 1.21 -28.70
C ARG A 365 5.66 -0.18 -28.14
N GLU A 366 6.17 -0.30 -26.93
CA GLU A 366 6.49 -1.63 -26.36
C GLU A 366 5.24 -2.45 -26.04
N VAL A 367 4.16 -1.81 -25.56
CA VAL A 367 2.87 -2.48 -25.35
C VAL A 367 2.29 -2.96 -26.69
N LYS A 368 2.41 -2.17 -27.76
CA LYS A 368 2.00 -2.61 -29.10
C LYS A 368 2.88 -3.75 -29.62
N ARG A 369 4.19 -3.61 -29.51
CA ARG A 369 5.19 -4.56 -30.02
C ARG A 369 5.02 -5.96 -29.45
N ILE A 370 4.74 -6.11 -28.15
CA ILE A 370 4.52 -7.44 -27.55
C ILE A 370 3.25 -8.13 -28.07
N THR A 371 2.31 -7.37 -28.65
CA THR A 371 1.11 -7.94 -29.31
C THR A 371 1.32 -8.28 -30.78
N GLU A 372 2.41 -7.81 -31.40
CA GLU A 372 2.66 -7.97 -32.85
C GLU A 372 3.82 -8.93 -33.14
N GLU A 373 4.87 -8.91 -32.32
CA GLU A 373 6.10 -9.69 -32.48
C GLU A 373 6.19 -10.78 -31.42
N GLU A 374 6.65 -11.97 -31.81
CA GLU A 374 7.06 -12.98 -30.84
C GLU A 374 8.23 -12.48 -29.97
N VAL A 375 8.28 -12.96 -28.73
CA VAL A 375 9.44 -12.74 -27.85
C VAL A 375 10.63 -13.57 -28.31
N THR A 376 11.86 -13.17 -27.98
CA THR A 376 13.03 -14.00 -28.30
C THR A 376 13.15 -15.18 -27.34
N ASP A 377 13.94 -16.19 -27.71
CA ASP A 377 14.20 -17.33 -26.82
C ASP A 377 14.94 -16.89 -25.55
N GLU A 378 15.84 -15.92 -25.65
CA GLU A 378 16.56 -15.37 -24.49
C GLU A 378 15.63 -14.60 -23.54
N GLU A 379 14.65 -13.86 -24.07
CA GLU A 379 13.63 -13.18 -23.26
C GLU A 379 12.77 -14.21 -22.50
N LEU A 380 12.31 -15.25 -23.19
CA LEU A 380 11.51 -16.31 -22.57
C LEU A 380 12.28 -17.05 -21.47
N VAL A 381 13.50 -17.50 -21.77
CA VAL A 381 14.35 -18.21 -20.81
C VAL A 381 14.63 -17.34 -19.59
N ARG A 382 15.06 -16.09 -19.80
CA ARG A 382 15.37 -15.17 -18.69
C ARG A 382 14.14 -14.88 -17.81
N ALA A 383 12.97 -14.67 -18.42
CA ALA A 383 11.74 -14.41 -17.67
C ALA A 383 11.30 -15.62 -16.85
N LYS A 384 11.36 -16.83 -17.43
CA LYS A 384 11.07 -18.09 -16.73
C LYS A 384 12.06 -18.33 -15.60
N ASP A 385 13.35 -18.18 -15.85
CA ASP A 385 14.39 -18.36 -14.83
C ASP A 385 14.21 -17.37 -13.68
N THR A 386 13.95 -16.09 -13.98
CA THR A 386 13.72 -15.07 -12.95
C THR A 386 12.53 -15.45 -12.05
N TYR A 387 11.41 -15.89 -12.64
CA TYR A 387 10.24 -16.31 -11.88
C TYR A 387 10.48 -17.62 -11.10
N LEU A 388 11.04 -18.63 -11.74
CA LEU A 388 11.24 -19.96 -11.14
C LEU A 388 12.32 -19.94 -10.05
N ASN A 389 13.38 -19.16 -10.22
CA ASN A 389 14.42 -18.99 -9.20
C ASN A 389 13.90 -18.21 -7.98
N SER A 390 13.01 -17.23 -8.19
CA SER A 390 12.37 -16.51 -7.08
C SER A 390 11.24 -17.31 -6.41
N PHE A 391 10.79 -18.41 -7.03
CA PHE A 391 9.68 -19.21 -6.53
C PHE A 391 9.91 -19.74 -5.11
N VAL A 392 11.15 -20.11 -4.76
CA VAL A 392 11.52 -20.64 -3.44
C VAL A 392 11.18 -19.67 -2.29
N PHE A 393 11.27 -18.35 -2.54
CA PHE A 393 10.95 -17.31 -1.55
C PHE A 393 9.47 -17.20 -1.23
N ASN A 394 8.61 -17.93 -1.94
CA ASN A 394 7.19 -18.09 -1.56
C ASN A 394 7.00 -19.05 -0.38
N PHE A 395 8.05 -19.75 0.05
CA PHE A 395 8.00 -20.83 1.05
C PHE A 395 9.06 -20.68 2.15
N ASP A 396 9.72 -19.53 2.22
CA ASP A 396 10.75 -19.21 3.20
C ASP A 396 10.19 -19.00 4.62
N SER A 397 8.89 -18.72 4.77
CA SER A 397 8.23 -18.65 6.08
C SER A 397 6.92 -19.45 6.13
N LYS A 398 6.68 -20.08 7.29
CA LYS A 398 5.42 -20.78 7.57
C LYS A 398 4.23 -19.82 7.56
N SER A 399 4.43 -18.58 8.02
CA SER A 399 3.41 -17.51 8.00
C SER A 399 2.94 -17.18 6.59
N LYS A 400 3.84 -17.07 5.60
CA LYS A 400 3.48 -16.86 4.19
C LYS A 400 2.69 -18.03 3.62
N ILE A 401 3.12 -19.26 3.91
CA ILE A 401 2.47 -20.47 3.42
C ILE A 401 1.04 -20.57 3.97
N VAL A 402 0.86 -20.45 5.29
CA VAL A 402 -0.46 -20.58 5.91
C VAL A 402 -1.39 -19.42 5.51
N SER A 403 -0.90 -18.18 5.47
CA SER A 403 -1.69 -17.01 5.03
C SER A 403 -2.16 -17.14 3.58
N ARG A 404 -1.32 -17.68 2.70
CA ARG A 404 -1.69 -17.96 1.30
C ARG A 404 -2.75 -19.05 1.21
N MET A 405 -2.62 -20.12 1.98
CA MET A 405 -3.63 -21.19 2.03
C MET A 405 -4.97 -20.69 2.57
N MET A 406 -4.96 -19.79 3.58
CA MET A 406 -6.18 -19.11 4.04
C MET A 406 -6.82 -18.30 2.92
N THR A 407 -6.01 -17.53 2.18
CA THR A 407 -6.48 -16.71 1.05
C THR A 407 -7.15 -17.59 -0.01
N TYR A 408 -6.52 -18.71 -0.38
CA TYR A 408 -7.12 -19.67 -1.31
C TYR A 408 -8.43 -20.26 -0.77
N ALA A 409 -8.46 -20.65 0.50
CA ALA A 409 -9.68 -21.18 1.12
C ALA A 409 -10.81 -20.14 1.19
N TYR A 410 -10.47 -18.86 1.39
CA TYR A 410 -11.42 -17.75 1.41
C TYR A 410 -12.06 -17.52 0.05
N TYR A 411 -11.26 -17.48 -1.00
CA TYR A 411 -11.75 -17.26 -2.38
C TYR A 411 -12.20 -18.54 -3.10
N GLY A 412 -12.11 -19.72 -2.48
CA GLY A 412 -12.51 -20.99 -3.09
C GLY A 412 -11.51 -21.56 -4.10
N TYR A 413 -10.24 -21.14 -4.04
CA TYR A 413 -9.18 -21.65 -4.91
C TYR A 413 -8.59 -22.96 -4.37
N PRO A 414 -8.03 -23.83 -5.24
CA PRO A 414 -7.29 -25.01 -4.80
C PRO A 414 -6.12 -24.62 -3.87
N LEU A 415 -5.92 -25.34 -2.76
CA LEU A 415 -4.84 -24.98 -1.82
C LEU A 415 -3.43 -25.13 -2.43
N ASN A 416 -3.29 -25.95 -3.48
CA ASN A 416 -2.07 -26.11 -4.27
C ASN A 416 -2.02 -25.18 -5.50
N PHE A 417 -2.81 -24.10 -5.52
CA PHE A 417 -2.91 -23.20 -6.68
C PHE A 417 -1.54 -22.65 -7.12
N ILE A 418 -0.66 -22.32 -6.18
CA ILE A 418 0.70 -21.84 -6.50
C ILE A 418 1.53 -22.88 -7.28
N ASP A 419 1.39 -24.17 -6.98
CA ASP A 419 2.08 -25.25 -7.69
C ASP A 419 1.52 -25.42 -9.11
N ARG A 420 0.21 -25.20 -9.29
CA ARG A 420 -0.42 -25.19 -10.61
C ARG A 420 0.12 -24.05 -11.46
N ILE A 421 0.30 -22.86 -10.89
CA ILE A 421 0.90 -21.71 -11.57
C ILE A 421 2.34 -22.01 -11.97
N LYS A 422 3.17 -22.57 -11.08
CA LYS A 422 4.54 -22.99 -11.41
C LYS A 422 4.57 -23.96 -12.61
N LYS A 423 3.78 -25.03 -12.55
CA LYS A 423 3.68 -26.01 -13.64
C LYS A 423 3.16 -25.41 -14.94
N GLY A 424 2.27 -24.43 -14.85
CA GLY A 424 1.81 -23.66 -16.00
C GLY A 424 2.95 -22.87 -16.64
N ILE A 425 3.71 -22.13 -15.83
CA ILE A 425 4.85 -21.31 -16.27
C ILE A 425 5.94 -22.16 -16.93
N GLU A 426 6.24 -23.33 -16.37
CA GLU A 426 7.20 -24.28 -16.97
C GLU A 426 6.84 -24.66 -18.41
N LYS A 427 5.55 -24.65 -18.76
CA LYS A 427 5.04 -25.01 -20.09
C LYS A 427 4.81 -23.84 -21.04
N VAL A 428 4.92 -22.59 -20.57
CA VAL A 428 4.68 -21.40 -21.40
C VAL A 428 5.66 -21.36 -22.58
N THR A 429 5.11 -21.13 -23.77
CA THR A 429 5.83 -20.96 -25.04
C THR A 429 5.80 -19.50 -25.53
N LYS A 430 6.63 -19.17 -26.53
CA LYS A 430 6.60 -17.85 -27.20
C LYS A 430 5.25 -17.56 -27.86
N ALA A 431 4.67 -18.58 -28.50
CA ALA A 431 3.36 -18.48 -29.14
C ALA A 431 2.24 -18.22 -28.12
N ASP A 432 2.32 -18.82 -26.92
CA ASP A 432 1.37 -18.52 -25.84
C ASP A 432 1.45 -17.06 -25.42
N ILE A 433 2.66 -16.50 -25.29
CA ILE A 433 2.86 -15.10 -24.91
C ILE A 433 2.24 -14.17 -25.94
N LEU A 434 2.52 -14.37 -27.24
CA LEU A 434 1.93 -13.56 -28.31
C LEU A 434 0.40 -13.68 -28.32
N ARG A 435 -0.13 -14.90 -28.14
CA ARG A 435 -1.58 -15.15 -28.08
C ARG A 435 -2.23 -14.41 -26.92
N VAL A 436 -1.68 -14.50 -25.71
CA VAL A 436 -2.27 -13.83 -24.54
C VAL A 436 -2.08 -12.32 -24.60
N ALA A 437 -0.96 -11.83 -25.14
CA ALA A 437 -0.76 -10.41 -25.39
C ALA A 437 -1.83 -9.86 -26.34
N LYS A 438 -2.07 -10.51 -27.48
CA LYS A 438 -3.14 -10.13 -28.43
C LYS A 438 -4.54 -10.17 -27.82
N LYS A 439 -4.79 -11.17 -26.96
CA LYS A 439 -6.11 -11.37 -26.35
C LYS A 439 -6.40 -10.36 -25.25
N HIS A 440 -5.42 -10.05 -24.42
CA HIS A 440 -5.63 -9.35 -23.15
C HIS A 440 -5.06 -7.93 -23.11
N LEU A 441 -4.13 -7.57 -23.98
CA LEU A 441 -3.62 -6.21 -24.08
C LEU A 441 -4.25 -5.49 -25.28
N HIS A 442 -4.75 -4.29 -25.04
CA HIS A 442 -5.40 -3.47 -26.06
C HIS A 442 -4.68 -2.12 -26.19
N PRO A 443 -3.56 -2.04 -26.93
CA PRO A 443 -2.76 -0.82 -27.08
C PRO A 443 -3.57 0.39 -27.58
N ASP A 444 -4.53 0.15 -28.47
CA ASP A 444 -5.39 1.19 -29.05
C ASP A 444 -6.57 1.58 -28.15
N LYS A 445 -6.66 1.01 -26.95
CA LYS A 445 -7.74 1.25 -25.98
C LYS A 445 -7.19 1.44 -24.56
N LEU A 446 -6.02 2.06 -24.46
CA LEU A 446 -5.41 2.42 -23.19
C LEU A 446 -5.97 3.75 -22.69
N GLN A 447 -6.26 3.80 -21.40
CA GLN A 447 -6.42 5.05 -20.69
C GLN A 447 -5.04 5.48 -20.20
N ILE A 448 -4.61 6.67 -20.57
CA ILE A 448 -3.33 7.27 -20.18
C ILE A 448 -3.63 8.38 -19.19
N LEU A 449 -2.97 8.38 -18.03
CA LEU A 449 -3.04 9.42 -17.02
C LEU A 449 -1.64 10.02 -16.82
N VAL A 450 -1.56 11.34 -16.90
CA VAL A 450 -0.36 12.11 -16.60
C VAL A 450 -0.66 13.07 -15.46
N VAL A 451 0.13 13.00 -14.40
CA VAL A 451 0.17 14.02 -13.34
C VAL A 451 1.50 14.74 -13.47
N GLY A 452 1.49 16.07 -13.59
CA GLY A 452 2.72 16.84 -13.76
C GLY A 452 2.48 18.31 -14.09
N ASN A 453 3.58 19.02 -14.38
CA ASN A 453 3.58 20.44 -14.73
C ASN A 453 3.51 20.60 -16.26
N LYS A 454 2.33 20.93 -16.80
CA LYS A 454 2.05 20.98 -18.26
C LYS A 454 2.98 21.94 -19.00
N GLU A 455 3.37 23.01 -18.33
CA GLU A 455 4.25 24.08 -18.83
C GLU A 455 5.66 23.57 -19.15
N ASP A 456 6.09 22.48 -18.51
CA ASP A 456 7.43 21.91 -18.67
C ASP A 456 7.47 20.72 -19.64
N PHE A 457 6.37 20.39 -20.32
CA PHE A 457 6.32 19.23 -21.22
C PHE A 457 7.09 19.47 -22.52
N ASP A 458 7.68 18.40 -23.07
CA ASP A 458 8.34 18.41 -24.38
C ASP A 458 7.39 18.79 -25.51
N GLU A 459 6.15 18.29 -25.45
CA GLU A 459 5.10 18.59 -26.41
C GLU A 459 3.73 18.67 -25.67
N PRO A 460 2.73 19.35 -26.25
CA PRO A 460 1.37 19.29 -25.72
C PRO A 460 0.84 17.85 -25.72
N LEU A 461 0.21 17.40 -24.63
CA LEU A 461 -0.42 16.06 -24.57
C LEU A 461 -1.46 15.82 -25.68
N SER A 462 -2.02 16.89 -26.25
CA SER A 462 -3.00 16.83 -27.35
C SER A 462 -2.47 16.17 -28.62
N VAL A 463 -1.15 16.04 -28.78
CA VAL A 463 -0.55 15.28 -29.90
C VAL A 463 -0.82 13.78 -29.80
N LEU A 464 -1.20 13.27 -28.63
CA LEU A 464 -1.57 11.87 -28.40
C LEU A 464 -3.08 11.64 -28.54
N GLY A 465 -3.88 12.70 -28.62
CA GLY A 465 -5.34 12.66 -28.70
C GLY A 465 -6.01 13.73 -27.83
N PRO A 466 -7.35 13.83 -27.85
CA PRO A 466 -8.08 14.77 -26.99
C PRO A 466 -7.73 14.56 -25.50
N VAL A 467 -7.43 15.65 -24.79
CA VAL A 467 -7.01 15.61 -23.38
C VAL A 467 -8.20 15.94 -22.48
N ASN A 468 -8.47 15.04 -21.54
CA ASN A 468 -9.43 15.23 -20.47
C ASN A 468 -8.70 15.75 -19.23
N GLU A 469 -8.95 16.99 -18.82
CA GLU A 469 -8.41 17.52 -17.56
C GLU A 469 -9.27 17.02 -16.39
N LEU A 470 -8.65 16.36 -15.42
CA LEU A 470 -9.32 15.80 -14.25
C LEU A 470 -9.24 16.77 -13.07
N ASP A 471 -10.40 17.10 -12.53
CA ASP A 471 -10.50 17.89 -11.30
C ASP A 471 -10.34 16.99 -10.06
N ILE A 472 -9.27 17.26 -9.30
CA ILE A 472 -8.94 16.58 -8.04
C ILE A 472 -9.25 17.45 -6.82
N THR A 473 -9.94 18.57 -7.00
CA THR A 473 -10.34 19.47 -5.91
C THR A 473 -11.10 18.67 -4.86
N ILE A 474 -10.71 18.86 -3.60
CA ILE A 474 -11.36 18.18 -2.47
C ILE A 474 -12.69 18.92 -2.23
N PRO A 475 -13.84 18.24 -2.34
CA PRO A 475 -15.11 18.89 -2.04
C PRO A 475 -15.16 19.28 -0.57
N GLU A 476 -15.28 20.56 -0.28
CA GLU A 476 -15.48 21.04 1.09
C GLU A 476 -16.78 20.45 1.67
N PRO A 477 -16.80 20.08 2.96
CA PRO A 477 -18.05 19.69 3.60
C PRO A 477 -19.02 20.86 3.49
N LYS A 478 -20.30 20.57 3.22
CA LYS A 478 -21.35 21.58 3.33
C LYS A 478 -21.22 22.19 4.72
N THR A 479 -20.88 23.47 4.79
CA THR A 479 -20.84 24.19 6.06
C THR A 479 -22.22 24.00 6.68
N GLU A 480 -22.31 23.28 7.81
CA GLU A 480 -23.49 23.40 8.65
C GLU A 480 -23.62 24.89 8.91
N THR A 481 -24.66 25.52 8.35
CA THR A 481 -25.03 26.88 8.74
C THR A 481 -25.15 26.82 10.24
N ALA A 482 -24.19 27.44 10.93
CA ALA A 482 -24.21 27.52 12.38
C ALA A 482 -25.65 27.91 12.77
N PRO A 483 -26.27 27.21 13.75
CA PRO A 483 -27.64 27.50 14.11
C PRO A 483 -27.79 28.99 14.30
N GLU A 484 -28.83 29.59 13.70
CA GLU A 484 -29.10 31.03 13.82
C GLU A 484 -28.93 31.42 15.29
N ALA A 485 -28.00 32.36 15.53
CA ALA A 485 -27.57 32.66 16.87
C ALA A 485 -28.79 33.11 17.68
N SER A 486 -29.17 32.32 18.69
CA SER A 486 -30.26 32.69 19.57
C SER A 486 -29.94 34.02 20.27
N PRO A 487 -30.96 34.80 20.69
CA PRO A 487 -30.72 36.03 21.43
C PRO A 487 -29.79 35.84 22.65
N GLU A 488 -29.87 34.66 23.27
CA GLU A 488 -29.02 34.28 24.40
C GLU A 488 -27.57 33.95 23.99
N SER A 489 -27.36 33.25 22.87
CA SER A 489 -26.01 32.98 22.38
C SER A 489 -25.33 34.25 21.85
N LEU A 490 -26.09 35.16 21.25
CA LEU A 490 -25.61 36.49 20.86
C LEU A 490 -25.23 37.34 22.07
N ARG A 491 -26.03 37.31 23.13
CA ARG A 491 -25.73 38.01 24.38
C ARG A 491 -24.44 37.49 25.00
N ARG A 492 -24.33 36.16 25.14
CA ARG A 492 -23.14 35.51 25.70
C ARG A 492 -21.90 35.69 24.83
N GLY A 493 -22.06 35.67 23.51
CA GLY A 493 -21.00 35.98 22.55
C GLY A 493 -20.52 37.43 22.69
N ARG A 494 -21.43 38.40 22.83
CA ARG A 494 -21.08 39.81 23.11
C ARG A 494 -20.39 39.98 24.45
N GLU A 495 -20.85 39.31 25.50
CA GLU A 495 -20.20 39.35 26.82
C GLU A 495 -18.76 38.83 26.75
N LEU A 496 -18.53 37.68 26.11
CA LEU A 496 -17.19 37.12 25.92
C LEU A 496 -16.31 38.01 25.04
N LEU A 497 -16.87 38.62 23.99
CA LEU A 497 -16.15 39.55 23.13
C LEU A 497 -15.74 40.81 23.91
N MET A 498 -16.63 41.36 24.73
CA MET A 498 -16.37 42.52 25.55
C MET A 498 -15.33 42.23 26.64
N GLN A 499 -15.39 41.07 27.29
CA GLN A 499 -14.34 40.62 28.21
C GLN A 499 -12.99 40.50 27.50
N THR A 500 -12.97 39.95 26.29
CA THR A 500 -11.74 39.84 25.50
C THR A 500 -11.20 41.23 25.12
N VAL A 501 -12.09 42.16 24.73
CA VAL A 501 -11.74 43.55 24.43
C VAL A 501 -11.14 44.24 25.65
N GLU A 502 -11.73 44.04 26.83
CA GLU A 502 -11.27 44.62 28.09
C GLU A 502 -9.89 44.08 28.49
N VAL A 503 -9.72 42.75 28.47
CA VAL A 503 -8.44 42.08 28.76
C VAL A 503 -7.36 42.46 27.73
N SER A 504 -7.76 42.77 26.50
CA SER A 504 -6.83 43.22 25.43
C SER A 504 -6.45 44.71 25.55
N GLY A 505 -6.84 45.40 26.62
CA GLY A 505 -6.51 46.82 26.84
C GLY A 505 -7.45 47.78 26.13
N GLY A 506 -8.71 47.40 25.94
CA GLY A 506 -9.78 48.22 25.36
C GLY A 506 -9.92 48.10 23.84
N LEU A 507 -11.02 48.63 23.32
CA LEU A 507 -11.47 48.42 21.94
C LEU A 507 -10.47 48.89 20.88
N LYS A 508 -9.76 49.99 21.16
CA LYS A 508 -8.75 50.54 20.25
C LYS A 508 -7.56 49.58 20.08
N THR A 509 -7.10 49.00 21.18
CA THR A 509 -6.01 48.02 21.21
C THR A 509 -6.44 46.71 20.59
N PHE A 510 -7.64 46.22 20.93
CA PHE A 510 -8.21 45.00 20.35
C PHE A 510 -8.36 45.08 18.82
N LYS A 511 -8.85 46.22 18.30
CA LYS A 511 -8.94 46.45 16.84
C LYS A 511 -7.58 46.58 16.14
N ALA A 512 -6.53 46.94 16.88
CA ALA A 512 -5.17 47.06 16.36
C ALA A 512 -4.40 45.72 16.39
N ILE A 513 -5.00 44.65 16.94
CA ILE A 513 -4.40 43.30 16.92
C ILE A 513 -4.39 42.79 15.48
N GLN A 514 -3.23 42.87 14.84
CA GLN A 514 -3.02 42.34 13.48
C GLN A 514 -2.70 40.84 13.48
N ASN A 515 -2.09 40.36 14.56
CA ASN A 515 -1.68 38.97 14.71
C ASN A 515 -1.98 38.49 16.13
N VAL A 516 -2.73 37.40 16.25
CA VAL A 516 -2.91 36.68 17.51
C VAL A 516 -2.00 35.46 17.46
N VAL A 517 -1.08 35.33 18.40
CA VAL A 517 -0.26 34.12 18.55
C VAL A 517 -0.73 33.38 19.79
N VAL A 518 -1.35 32.22 19.59
CA VAL A 518 -1.73 31.35 20.69
C VAL A 518 -0.50 30.60 21.16
N LYS A 519 -0.10 30.87 22.40
CA LYS A 519 1.01 30.20 23.08
C LYS A 519 0.43 29.10 23.96
N THR A 520 0.60 27.84 23.54
CA THR A 520 0.13 26.69 24.32
C THR A 520 1.34 25.97 24.91
N ASN A 521 1.38 25.86 26.24
CA ASN A 521 2.31 24.99 26.94
C ASN A 521 1.66 23.62 27.07
N ASN A 522 2.12 22.66 26.28
CA ASN A 522 1.65 21.28 26.37
C ASN A 522 2.70 20.47 27.11
N THR A 523 2.27 19.72 28.12
CA THR A 523 3.13 18.76 28.82
C THR A 523 2.63 17.36 28.50
N LEU A 524 3.42 16.63 27.73
CA LEU A 524 3.19 15.21 27.49
C LEU A 524 3.85 14.43 28.63
N LEU A 525 3.03 13.72 29.40
CA LEU A 525 3.49 12.77 30.42
C LEU A 525 3.60 11.40 29.75
N LEU A 526 4.82 10.95 29.54
CA LEU A 526 5.13 9.58 29.12
C LEU A 526 5.62 8.79 30.36
N PRO A 527 5.50 7.45 30.39
CA PRO A 527 5.78 6.62 31.56
C PRO A 527 7.17 6.80 32.19
N ARG A 528 8.15 7.33 31.43
CA ARG A 528 9.51 7.62 31.92
C ARG A 528 10.04 9.01 31.55
N MET A 529 9.19 9.91 31.03
CA MET A 529 9.64 11.25 30.65
C MET A 529 8.51 12.28 30.68
N LYS A 530 8.83 13.48 31.18
CA LYS A 530 7.98 14.65 31.05
C LYS A 530 8.53 15.54 29.95
N CYS A 531 7.83 15.59 28.82
CA CYS A 531 8.21 16.42 27.69
C CYS A 531 7.31 17.64 27.64
N SER A 532 7.87 18.83 27.82
CA SER A 532 7.13 20.09 27.74
C SER A 532 7.45 20.77 26.41
N PHE A 533 6.43 21.06 25.62
CA PHE A 533 6.58 21.70 24.32
C PHE A 533 5.76 22.96 24.25
N LEU A 534 6.37 23.97 23.64
CA LEU A 534 5.70 25.22 23.36
C LEU A 534 5.26 25.26 21.91
N VAL A 535 3.95 25.37 21.71
CA VAL A 535 3.35 25.54 20.39
C VAL A 535 2.89 26.98 20.26
N LEU A 536 3.46 27.69 19.28
CA LEU A 536 3.04 29.04 18.90
C LEU A 536 2.26 28.94 17.59
N ARG A 537 0.95 29.25 17.64
CA ARG A 537 0.08 29.19 16.46
C ARG A 537 -0.46 30.59 16.14
N PRO A 538 -0.10 31.20 15.00
CA PRO A 538 -0.73 32.44 14.56
C PRO A 538 -2.16 32.16 14.08
N LEU A 539 -3.15 32.90 14.58
CA LEU A 539 -4.58 32.66 14.32
C LEU A 539 -5.10 33.33 13.04
N PHE A 540 -4.46 34.41 12.57
CA PHE A 540 -4.92 35.20 11.41
C PHE A 540 -4.13 34.97 10.10
N SER A 541 -3.02 34.22 10.12
CA SER A 541 -2.22 33.99 8.90
C SER A 541 -2.70 32.81 8.04
N GLN A 542 -3.92 32.30 8.26
CA GLN A 542 -4.48 31.23 7.43
C GLN A 542 -4.93 31.67 6.03
N ILE A 543 -4.81 32.96 5.68
CA ILE A 543 -5.06 33.42 4.31
C ILE A 543 -3.78 33.42 3.45
N ASN A 544 -2.57 33.37 4.00
CA ASN A 544 -1.34 33.19 3.19
C ASN A 544 -0.16 32.75 4.06
N SER A 545 0.46 31.62 3.72
CA SER A 545 1.69 31.02 4.30
C SER A 545 1.53 30.21 5.61
N GLY A 546 1.32 28.90 5.46
CA GLY A 546 1.35 27.94 6.55
C GLY A 546 2.77 27.68 7.08
N ARG A 547 3.20 28.44 8.09
CA ARG A 547 4.42 28.14 8.86
C ARG A 547 4.09 27.90 10.33
N PHE A 548 4.52 26.75 10.85
CA PHE A 548 4.50 26.39 12.26
C PHE A 548 5.93 26.43 12.81
N PHE A 549 6.10 26.91 14.05
CA PHE A 549 7.38 26.81 14.77
C PHE A 549 7.19 25.93 16.01
N LEU A 550 7.98 24.85 16.10
CA LEU A 550 8.02 23.95 17.25
C LEU A 550 9.36 24.16 17.96
N CYS A 551 9.32 24.55 19.23
CA CYS A 551 10.52 24.71 20.06
C CYS A 551 10.53 23.65 21.16
N LEU A 552 11.50 22.74 21.12
CA LEU A 552 11.70 21.67 22.11
C LEU A 552 12.57 22.23 23.25
N LEU A 553 12.04 22.31 24.47
CA LEU A 553 12.83 22.60 25.67
C LEU A 553 12.88 21.35 26.55
N ARG A 554 14.06 20.75 26.66
CA ARG A 554 14.33 19.61 27.54
C ARG A 554 14.83 20.16 28.88
N ASN A 555 14.04 20.02 29.94
CA ASN A 555 14.55 20.18 31.30
C ASN A 555 15.04 18.82 31.78
N ASP A 556 16.16 18.84 32.50
CA ASP A 556 16.89 17.73 33.11
C ASP A 556 17.88 17.00 32.19
N THR A 557 19.02 17.65 31.98
CA THR A 557 20.37 17.15 32.34
C THR A 557 21.40 18.20 31.92
N SER A 558 22.46 18.33 32.70
CA SER A 558 23.55 19.30 32.53
C SER A 558 24.32 19.11 31.21
N TYR A 559 23.76 19.55 30.08
CA TYR A 559 24.46 19.93 28.84
C TYR A 559 23.49 20.74 27.97
N GLY A 560 23.65 22.07 27.94
CA GLY A 560 22.80 22.97 27.16
C GLY A 560 23.08 22.90 25.66
N ARG A 561 22.14 22.36 24.88
CA ARG A 561 21.87 22.74 23.48
C ARG A 561 20.37 22.57 23.18
N GLY A 562 19.67 23.68 22.96
CA GLY A 562 18.32 23.66 22.38
C GLY A 562 18.38 23.35 20.88
N PHE A 563 17.48 22.51 20.39
CA PHE A 563 17.32 22.24 18.96
C PHE A 563 16.06 22.93 18.45
N CYS A 564 16.23 23.90 17.55
CA CYS A 564 15.15 24.45 16.72
C CYS A 564 15.07 23.63 15.43
N LEU A 565 13.96 22.93 15.21
CA LEU A 565 13.64 22.35 13.90
C LEU A 565 12.83 23.36 13.09
N GLY A 566 13.52 24.13 12.25
CA GLY A 566 12.92 24.98 11.22
C GLY A 566 13.25 24.47 9.82
N SER A 567 12.26 24.39 8.94
CA SER A 567 12.49 24.15 7.51
C SER A 567 13.28 25.33 6.92
N ARG A 568 14.51 25.08 6.47
CA ARG A 568 15.38 26.08 5.83
C ARG A 568 14.75 26.58 4.52
N SER A 569 14.56 27.90 4.44
CA SER A 569 14.65 28.67 3.20
C SER A 569 15.24 30.04 3.56
N THR A 570 16.38 30.30 2.94
CA THR A 570 17.27 31.47 2.92
C THR A 570 16.63 32.86 3.09
N ARG A 571 17.20 33.70 3.98
CA ARG A 571 17.98 34.92 3.66
C ARG A 571 18.23 35.75 4.92
N ASP A 572 19.45 36.26 5.02
CA ASP A 572 19.93 37.19 6.03
C ASP A 572 19.00 38.39 6.25
N SER A 573 18.71 38.70 7.51
CA SER A 573 18.76 40.08 8.01
C SER A 573 18.80 40.07 9.54
N LYS A 574 19.83 40.74 10.07
CA LYS A 574 20.00 41.02 11.49
C LYS A 574 18.85 41.91 11.98
N PHE A 575 18.32 41.62 13.16
CA PHE A 575 17.61 42.60 13.98
C PHE A 575 18.23 42.62 15.38
N ASN A 576 18.68 43.82 15.78
CA ASN A 576 18.97 44.20 17.17
C ASN A 576 17.71 44.15 18.01
#